data_AF-Q4UB73-F1
#
_entry.id   AF-Q4UB73-F1
#
_cell.length_a   1.000
_cell.length_b   1.000
_cell.length_c   1.000
_cell.angle_alpha   90.00
_cell.angle_beta   90.00
_cell.angle_gamma   90.00
#
_symmetry.space_group_name_H-M   'P 1'
#
loop_
_entity.id
_entity.type
_entity.pdbx_description
1 polymer ?
#
loop_
_entity_poly.entity_id
_entity_poly.type
_entity_poly.pdbx_seq_one_letter_code
_entity_poly.pdbx_strand_id
1 'polypeptide(L)'
;MSGSSDSSSQNSNSSTSTDVSKSDYKDHNVPWLHRFMHHHHDGLVKAALFLAGLALLFPLRIGLNGASFCLKRFKLDEEIFSVYVNRVHNAMEMGCMIGVTLGNIYVLSCEKYMEAISIGINWITFVFEIVLLFVFISGGQLGKLTLFYWSLVASTFIYGLNQVCAFKIGGEAIVYYMAAMPISGILTAIMQFSFTRLFGDRNVYDTDLLVIAFQLGVFIFISLISACVWTLAYIEQISKNKKSKDKNEPKSKNCKNSNSGKIIQENGPEGKETNSGENKGKKNCRFTPNAISGMLMCIIGLGIIYAIYPAIAPGQLVTFQYVQKIEMVNMIVSALPSLIIAIISEATENGPNKEWTGSNSFWHGFIVFVVIEIVVGIMFIISLHYKDTALSRAILRNPLMASFLTITYFVCHIIAIGVGFPGVEANSNGTVATVNLFLSLLVMNTFELLGEGYIVEYKKYSIRNWPTDGMTIGEALKFWIRKASFNAWLSLKSSVTTDVRKKLLESVT
;
A
#
# COMPACT_ATOMS: atom_id res chain seq x y z
N MET A 1 5.59 49.24 -74.52
CA MET A 1 6.87 49.36 -75.26
C MET A 1 7.93 49.74 -74.25
N SER A 2 9.18 49.23 -74.41
CA SER A 2 10.43 49.63 -73.71
C SER A 2 10.39 49.69 -72.16
N GLY A 3 11.19 48.93 -71.39
CA GLY A 3 12.57 48.46 -71.66
C GLY A 3 13.54 49.66 -71.55
N SER A 4 14.71 49.60 -70.91
CA SER A 4 15.56 48.48 -70.47
C SER A 4 16.54 49.01 -69.39
N SER A 5 16.94 48.21 -68.38
CA SER A 5 18.30 47.60 -68.21
C SER A 5 19.42 48.62 -67.86
N ASP A 6 20.51 48.33 -67.15
CA ASP A 6 21.12 47.11 -66.58
C ASP A 6 21.54 47.41 -65.10
N SER A 7 22.19 46.57 -64.29
CA SER A 7 22.95 45.32 -64.51
C SER A 7 22.79 44.31 -63.33
N SER A 8 23.86 43.59 -62.95
CA SER A 8 23.86 42.49 -61.98
C SER A 8 25.16 42.38 -61.17
N SER A 9 25.07 41.81 -59.96
CA SER A 9 25.93 40.69 -59.53
C SER A 9 25.29 39.93 -58.36
N GLN A 10 25.56 38.63 -58.26
CA GLN A 10 24.93 37.73 -57.30
C GLN A 10 25.71 37.68 -55.98
N ASN A 11 25.01 37.49 -54.86
CA ASN A 11 25.43 36.47 -53.90
C ASN A 11 24.27 35.95 -53.04
N SER A 12 24.18 34.63 -52.94
CA SER A 12 23.20 33.92 -52.12
C SER A 12 23.61 33.92 -50.64
N ASN A 13 22.64 34.06 -49.73
CA ASN A 13 22.54 33.19 -48.54
C ASN A 13 21.22 33.42 -47.77
N SER A 14 20.40 32.37 -47.68
CA SER A 14 19.28 32.30 -46.75
C SER A 14 19.79 32.14 -45.31
N SER A 15 19.38 33.02 -44.39
CA SER A 15 19.66 32.89 -42.96
C SER A 15 18.40 32.45 -42.20
N THR A 16 18.45 31.23 -41.71
CA THR A 16 17.35 30.52 -41.05
C THR A 16 17.13 31.00 -39.61
N SER A 17 15.86 31.00 -39.17
CA SER A 17 15.45 31.18 -37.77
C SER A 17 16.24 30.30 -36.78
N THR A 18 16.77 30.92 -35.73
CA THR A 18 17.71 30.29 -34.77
C THR A 18 17.05 29.32 -33.78
N ASP A 19 17.53 28.07 -33.86
CA ASP A 19 17.54 26.99 -32.86
C ASP A 19 16.45 26.95 -31.76
N VAL A 20 15.36 26.23 -32.08
CA VAL A 20 14.69 25.36 -31.10
C VAL A 20 15.72 24.34 -30.59
N SER A 21 15.81 24.16 -29.26
CA SER A 21 16.77 23.26 -28.63
C SER A 21 16.63 21.83 -29.16
N LYS A 22 17.62 21.37 -29.95
CA LYS A 22 17.70 20.00 -30.46
C LYS A 22 17.72 19.02 -29.29
N SER A 23 16.62 18.29 -29.10
CA SER A 23 16.54 17.17 -28.18
C SER A 23 17.37 16.02 -28.74
N ASP A 24 18.56 15.80 -28.21
CA ASP A 24 19.39 14.70 -28.69
C ASP A 24 18.77 13.35 -28.28
N TYR A 25 18.13 12.71 -29.25
CA TYR A 25 17.47 11.39 -29.17
C TYR A 25 17.48 10.73 -30.56
N LYS A 26 18.54 10.97 -31.35
CA LYS A 26 18.67 10.40 -32.70
C LYS A 26 18.86 8.89 -32.74
N ASP A 27 19.24 8.27 -31.62
CA ASP A 27 19.68 6.86 -31.58
C ASP A 27 18.67 5.86 -30.97
N HIS A 28 17.37 6.21 -30.92
CA HIS A 28 16.31 5.23 -30.67
C HIS A 28 15.18 5.32 -31.72
N ASN A 29 14.98 4.20 -32.43
CA ASN A 29 14.30 4.06 -33.72
C ASN A 29 12.77 4.35 -33.81
N VAL A 30 12.15 5.01 -32.82
CA VAL A 30 10.69 5.25 -32.80
C VAL A 30 10.29 6.66 -32.34
N PRO A 31 10.40 7.68 -33.22
CA PRO A 31 10.03 9.07 -32.90
C PRO A 31 8.55 9.26 -32.52
N TRP A 32 7.66 8.40 -33.04
CA TRP A 32 6.23 8.44 -32.71
C TRP A 32 5.96 8.06 -31.23
N LEU A 33 6.75 7.13 -30.67
CA LEU A 33 6.58 6.64 -29.31
C LEU A 33 6.96 7.72 -28.28
N HIS A 34 8.05 8.45 -28.51
CA HIS A 34 8.42 9.61 -27.68
C HIS A 34 7.35 10.72 -27.77
N ARG A 35 6.78 10.97 -28.94
CA ARG A 35 5.67 11.94 -29.08
C ARG A 35 4.44 11.51 -28.30
N PHE A 36 4.10 10.22 -28.34
CA PHE A 36 2.99 9.63 -27.57
C PHE A 36 3.22 9.73 -26.05
N MET A 37 4.36 9.25 -25.55
CA MET A 37 4.68 9.29 -24.11
C MET A 37 4.67 10.72 -23.56
N HIS A 38 5.23 11.69 -24.29
CA HIS A 38 5.21 13.09 -23.88
C HIS A 38 3.80 13.70 -23.88
N HIS A 39 2.93 13.33 -24.82
CA HIS A 39 1.58 13.91 -24.91
C HIS A 39 0.61 13.30 -23.88
N HIS A 40 0.78 12.03 -23.53
CA HIS A 40 -0.10 11.29 -22.62
C HIS A 40 0.50 11.02 -21.23
N HIS A 41 1.57 11.73 -20.84
CA HIS A 41 2.36 11.44 -19.64
C HIS A 41 1.52 11.37 -18.35
N ASP A 42 0.64 12.35 -18.10
CA ASP A 42 -0.23 12.36 -16.91
C ASP A 42 -1.16 11.14 -16.87
N GLY A 43 -1.85 10.84 -17.98
CA GLY A 43 -2.69 9.65 -18.11
C GLY A 43 -1.92 8.34 -17.95
N LEU A 44 -0.68 8.27 -18.43
CA LEU A 44 0.21 7.12 -18.23
C LEU A 44 0.62 6.95 -16.76
N VAL A 45 0.92 8.04 -16.03
CA VAL A 45 1.24 7.99 -14.60
C VAL A 45 0.02 7.55 -13.78
N LYS A 46 -1.16 8.13 -14.03
CA LYS A 46 -2.43 7.74 -13.41
C LYS A 46 -2.75 6.26 -13.65
N ALA A 47 -2.63 5.80 -14.89
CA ALA A 47 -2.85 4.39 -15.25
C ALA A 47 -1.80 3.45 -14.63
N ALA A 48 -0.53 3.83 -14.59
CA ALA A 48 0.54 3.06 -13.96
C ALA A 48 0.28 2.87 -12.46
N LEU A 49 -0.10 3.94 -11.75
CA LEU A 49 -0.42 3.87 -10.32
C LEU A 49 -1.70 3.08 -10.04
N PHE A 50 -2.73 3.22 -10.87
CA PHE A 50 -3.93 2.38 -10.75
C PHE A 50 -3.61 0.90 -10.94
N LEU A 51 -2.86 0.53 -11.99
CA LEU A 51 -2.51 -0.87 -12.28
C LEU A 51 -1.57 -1.46 -11.21
N ALA A 52 -0.61 -0.68 -10.70
CA ALA A 52 0.27 -1.12 -9.62
C ALA A 52 -0.51 -1.31 -8.30
N GLY A 53 -1.41 -0.39 -7.95
CA GLY A 53 -2.28 -0.53 -6.78
C GLY A 53 -3.29 -1.68 -6.89
N LEU A 54 -3.75 -1.98 -8.11
CA LEU A 54 -4.61 -3.13 -8.39
C LEU A 54 -3.84 -4.45 -8.19
N ALA A 55 -2.60 -4.52 -8.68
CA ALA A 55 -1.76 -5.71 -8.59
C ALA A 55 -1.17 -5.95 -7.19
N LEU A 56 -1.02 -4.88 -6.39
CA LEU A 56 -0.29 -4.90 -5.11
C LEU A 56 -0.69 -6.05 -4.17
N LEU A 57 -1.99 -6.28 -4.01
CA LEU A 57 -2.50 -7.21 -3.02
C LEU A 57 -2.67 -8.64 -3.55
N PHE A 58 -2.31 -8.93 -4.81
CA PHE A 58 -2.62 -10.21 -5.46
C PHE A 58 -2.15 -11.45 -4.66
N PRO A 59 -0.91 -11.54 -4.13
CA PRO A 59 -0.56 -12.67 -3.28
C PRO A 59 -1.28 -12.72 -1.94
N LEU A 60 -1.60 -11.58 -1.30
CA LEU A 60 -2.46 -11.57 -0.10
C LEU A 60 -3.85 -12.14 -0.44
N ARG A 61 -4.40 -11.81 -1.61
CA ARG A 61 -5.65 -12.40 -2.10
C ARG A 61 -5.53 -13.92 -2.32
N ILE A 62 -4.41 -14.41 -2.86
CA ILE A 62 -4.17 -15.85 -3.04
C ILE A 62 -4.03 -16.55 -1.68
N GLY A 63 -3.14 -16.06 -0.82
CA GLY A 63 -2.80 -16.70 0.45
C GLY A 63 -3.93 -16.69 1.48
N LEU A 64 -4.82 -15.68 1.44
CA LEU A 64 -5.89 -15.47 2.41
C LEU A 64 -7.27 -15.78 1.82
N ASN A 65 -7.73 -15.05 0.78
CA ASN A 65 -9.05 -15.29 0.18
C ASN A 65 -9.08 -16.66 -0.54
N GLY A 66 -7.96 -17.09 -1.13
CA GLY A 66 -7.79 -18.39 -1.75
C GLY A 66 -7.47 -19.56 -0.80
N ALA A 67 -7.31 -19.31 0.51
CA ALA A 67 -6.79 -20.28 1.48
C ALA A 67 -7.54 -21.62 1.49
N SER A 68 -8.86 -21.62 1.33
CA SER A 68 -9.68 -22.84 1.30
C SER A 68 -9.35 -23.76 0.13
N PHE A 69 -9.00 -23.20 -1.03
CA PHE A 69 -8.52 -23.96 -2.18
C PHE A 69 -7.06 -24.38 -2.00
N CYS A 70 -6.21 -23.51 -1.42
CA CYS A 70 -4.82 -23.83 -1.12
C CYS A 70 -4.70 -25.04 -0.19
N LEU A 71 -5.48 -25.13 0.89
CA LEU A 71 -5.48 -26.30 1.79
C LEU A 71 -5.81 -27.61 1.04
N LYS A 72 -6.85 -27.59 0.20
CA LYS A 72 -7.29 -28.74 -0.59
C LYS A 72 -6.26 -29.16 -1.64
N ARG A 73 -5.63 -28.18 -2.28
CA ARG A 73 -4.48 -28.35 -3.18
C ARG A 73 -3.30 -29.05 -2.49
N PHE A 74 -3.04 -28.72 -1.22
CA PHE A 74 -1.94 -29.28 -0.44
C PHE A 74 -2.32 -30.51 0.41
N LYS A 75 -3.55 -31.04 0.30
CA LYS A 75 -4.05 -32.16 1.12
C LYS A 75 -3.82 -31.88 2.62
N LEU A 76 -4.41 -30.77 3.07
CA LEU A 76 -4.46 -30.30 4.44
C LEU A 76 -5.92 -30.27 4.89
N ASP A 77 -6.19 -30.71 6.11
CA ASP A 77 -7.55 -30.75 6.65
C ASP A 77 -8.15 -29.35 6.85
N GLU A 78 -9.47 -29.24 6.76
CA GLU A 78 -10.15 -27.94 6.92
C GLU A 78 -10.05 -27.39 8.36
N GLU A 79 -9.77 -28.25 9.34
CA GLU A 79 -9.60 -27.87 10.75
C GLU A 79 -8.41 -26.92 10.98
N ILE A 80 -7.32 -27.07 10.21
CA ILE A 80 -6.15 -26.16 10.29
C ILE A 80 -6.34 -24.85 9.51
N PHE A 81 -7.51 -24.56 8.95
CA PHE A 81 -7.76 -23.37 8.13
C PHE A 81 -7.36 -22.07 8.83
N SER A 82 -7.79 -21.86 10.07
CA SER A 82 -7.50 -20.63 10.82
C SER A 82 -6.00 -20.48 11.11
N VAL A 83 -5.31 -21.57 11.47
CA VAL A 83 -3.86 -21.55 11.75
C VAL A 83 -3.04 -21.36 10.47
N TYR A 84 -3.50 -21.90 9.34
CA TYR A 84 -2.90 -21.66 8.03
C TYR A 84 -3.01 -20.19 7.64
N VAL A 85 -4.22 -19.61 7.68
CA VAL A 85 -4.48 -18.21 7.29
C VAL A 85 -3.62 -17.25 8.13
N ASN A 86 -3.64 -17.37 9.46
CA ASN A 86 -2.85 -16.50 10.34
C ASN A 86 -1.34 -16.61 10.06
N ARG A 87 -0.81 -17.83 9.93
CA ARG A 87 0.62 -18.06 9.69
C ARG A 87 1.08 -17.51 8.34
N VAL A 88 0.25 -17.65 7.31
CA VAL A 88 0.49 -17.10 5.98
C VAL A 88 0.44 -15.57 6.02
N HIS A 89 -0.59 -14.98 6.65
CA HIS A 89 -0.74 -13.53 6.80
C HIS A 89 0.46 -12.90 7.50
N ASN A 90 0.78 -13.37 8.70
CA ASN A 90 1.85 -12.82 9.54
C ASN A 90 3.21 -12.83 8.82
N ALA A 91 3.56 -13.93 8.15
CA ALA A 91 4.83 -14.02 7.42
C ALA A 91 4.86 -13.14 6.16
N MET A 92 3.71 -12.96 5.50
CA MET A 92 3.60 -12.11 4.32
C MET A 92 3.70 -10.62 4.67
N GLU A 93 3.07 -10.20 5.76
CA GLU A 93 3.19 -8.83 6.28
C GLU A 93 4.61 -8.54 6.81
N MET A 94 5.25 -9.51 7.49
CA MET A 94 6.68 -9.42 7.79
C MET A 94 7.54 -9.23 6.53
N GLY A 95 7.25 -9.98 5.45
CA GLY A 95 7.92 -9.82 4.16
C GLY A 95 7.76 -8.40 3.61
N CYS A 96 6.51 -7.90 3.58
CA CYS A 96 6.18 -6.54 3.17
C CYS A 96 6.93 -5.48 4.00
N MET A 97 6.91 -5.61 5.32
CA MET A 97 7.61 -4.72 6.25
C MET A 97 9.11 -4.66 6.01
N ILE A 98 9.77 -5.79 5.76
CA ILE A 98 11.20 -5.82 5.44
C ILE A 98 11.44 -5.09 4.10
N GLY A 99 10.58 -5.29 3.11
CA GLY A 99 10.63 -4.58 1.82
C GLY A 99 10.49 -3.07 1.98
N VAL A 100 9.47 -2.60 2.71
CA VAL A 100 9.24 -1.17 2.96
C VAL A 100 10.36 -0.55 3.81
N THR A 101 10.94 -1.30 4.75
CA THR A 101 12.08 -0.86 5.56
C THR A 101 13.33 -0.64 4.68
N LEU A 102 13.71 -1.63 3.86
CA LEU A 102 14.86 -1.49 2.95
C LEU A 102 14.64 -0.39 1.91
N GLY A 103 13.42 -0.28 1.36
CA GLY A 103 13.06 0.81 0.47
C GLY A 103 13.21 2.19 1.13
N ASN A 104 12.74 2.36 2.37
CA ASN A 104 12.89 3.63 3.09
C ASN A 104 14.35 3.94 3.44
N ILE A 105 15.14 2.94 3.86
CA ILE A 105 16.59 3.12 4.04
C ILE A 105 17.24 3.61 2.74
N TYR A 106 16.84 3.05 1.59
CA TYR A 106 17.33 3.50 0.29
C TYR A 106 16.95 4.95 -0.06
N VAL A 107 15.67 5.30 0.12
CA VAL A 107 15.16 6.66 -0.11
C VAL A 107 15.86 7.69 0.79
N LEU A 108 16.05 7.38 2.07
CA LEU A 108 16.71 8.27 3.04
C LEU A 108 18.23 8.37 2.85
N SER A 109 18.88 7.32 2.33
CA SER A 109 20.35 7.27 2.23
C SER A 109 20.91 7.66 0.86
N CYS A 110 20.20 7.34 -0.23
CA CYS A 110 20.77 7.37 -1.58
C CYS A 110 19.92 8.09 -2.63
N GLU A 111 18.59 7.91 -2.64
CA GLU A 111 17.57 8.57 -3.50
C GLU A 111 17.84 8.67 -5.03
N LYS A 112 18.93 8.09 -5.54
CA LYS A 112 19.35 8.22 -6.95
C LYS A 112 18.66 7.17 -7.81
N TYR A 113 18.25 7.53 -9.04
CA TYR A 113 17.70 6.58 -10.01
C TYR A 113 16.40 5.88 -9.55
N MET A 114 15.60 6.51 -8.69
CA MET A 114 14.32 5.97 -8.19
C MET A 114 13.40 5.51 -9.33
N GLU A 115 13.38 6.22 -10.46
CA GLU A 115 12.58 5.88 -11.63
C GLU A 115 13.05 4.56 -12.24
N ALA A 116 14.35 4.38 -12.46
CA ALA A 116 14.93 3.16 -13.00
C ALA A 116 14.74 1.95 -12.05
N ILE A 117 14.89 2.18 -10.75
CA ILE A 117 14.65 1.17 -9.71
C ILE A 117 13.17 0.76 -9.68
N SER A 118 12.25 1.73 -9.79
CA SER A 118 10.80 1.45 -9.83
C SER A 118 10.39 0.62 -11.05
N ILE A 119 10.99 0.87 -12.23
CA ILE A 119 10.78 0.06 -13.43
C ILE A 119 11.28 -1.37 -13.18
N GLY A 120 12.50 -1.52 -12.65
CA GLY A 120 13.07 -2.83 -12.31
C GLY A 120 12.18 -3.63 -11.34
N ILE A 121 11.68 -2.99 -10.28
CA ILE A 121 10.80 -3.63 -9.29
C ILE A 121 9.47 -4.06 -9.92
N ASN A 122 8.85 -3.26 -10.80
CA ASN A 122 7.61 -3.67 -11.48
C ASN A 122 7.81 -4.87 -12.42
N TRP A 123 8.97 -4.99 -13.08
CA TRP A 123 9.29 -6.19 -13.86
C TRP A 123 9.60 -7.41 -12.98
N ILE A 124 10.28 -7.22 -11.84
CA ILE A 124 10.51 -8.29 -10.85
C ILE A 124 9.18 -8.79 -10.26
N THR A 125 8.24 -7.89 -9.97
CA THR A 125 6.85 -8.20 -9.57
C THR A 125 6.19 -9.16 -10.57
N PHE A 126 6.17 -8.82 -11.85
CA PHE A 126 5.61 -9.68 -12.91
C PHE A 126 6.30 -11.06 -12.97
N VAL A 127 7.63 -11.11 -12.87
CA VAL A 127 8.39 -12.37 -12.85
C VAL A 127 8.02 -13.22 -11.63
N PHE A 128 7.81 -12.62 -10.45
CA PHE A 128 7.45 -13.37 -9.25
C PHE A 128 6.01 -13.92 -9.26
N GLU A 129 5.08 -13.28 -9.96
CA GLU A 129 3.75 -13.88 -10.22
C GLU A 129 3.84 -15.14 -11.10
N ILE A 130 4.75 -15.15 -12.11
CA ILE A 130 5.04 -16.37 -12.89
C ILE A 130 5.66 -17.46 -12.00
N VAL A 131 6.58 -17.10 -11.10
CA VAL A 131 7.17 -18.03 -10.13
C VAL A 131 6.11 -18.61 -9.20
N LEU A 132 5.17 -17.79 -8.70
CA LEU A 132 4.06 -18.25 -7.86
C LEU A 132 3.17 -19.26 -8.59
N LEU A 133 2.78 -19.00 -9.84
CA LEU A 133 2.02 -19.94 -10.67
C LEU A 133 2.77 -21.28 -10.85
N PHE A 134 4.05 -21.23 -11.22
CA PHE A 134 4.85 -22.43 -11.40
C PHE A 134 4.97 -23.24 -10.11
N VAL A 135 5.27 -22.58 -8.99
CA VAL A 135 5.41 -23.22 -7.67
C VAL A 135 4.10 -23.87 -7.23
N PHE A 136 2.96 -23.18 -7.40
CA PHE A 136 1.63 -23.66 -7.01
C PHE A 136 1.16 -24.89 -7.81
N ILE A 137 1.39 -24.90 -9.13
CA ILE A 137 1.07 -26.05 -9.99
C ILE A 137 2.05 -27.20 -9.74
N SER A 138 3.32 -26.93 -9.45
CA SER A 138 4.36 -27.95 -9.24
C SER A 138 4.14 -28.85 -8.01
N GLY A 139 4.84 -29.99 -7.98
CA GLY A 139 4.90 -30.86 -6.80
C GLY A 139 3.86 -31.99 -6.73
N GLY A 140 3.19 -32.29 -7.85
CA GLY A 140 2.24 -33.40 -7.92
C GLY A 140 1.07 -33.28 -6.94
N GLN A 141 0.52 -34.42 -6.50
CA GLN A 141 -0.69 -34.49 -5.68
C GLN A 141 -0.59 -33.77 -4.33
N LEU A 142 0.58 -33.77 -3.67
CA LEU A 142 0.77 -33.12 -2.37
C LEU A 142 1.19 -31.64 -2.47
N GLY A 143 1.78 -31.23 -3.61
CA GLY A 143 2.27 -29.87 -3.84
C GLY A 143 3.47 -29.49 -2.96
N LYS A 144 4.21 -28.45 -3.36
CA LYS A 144 5.36 -27.93 -2.60
C LYS A 144 4.94 -26.83 -1.60
N LEU A 145 4.14 -27.18 -0.58
CA LEU A 145 3.58 -26.24 0.40
C LEU A 145 4.62 -25.24 0.96
N THR A 146 5.75 -25.72 1.47
CA THR A 146 6.80 -24.86 2.05
C THR A 146 7.41 -23.90 1.01
N LEU A 147 7.57 -24.35 -0.24
CA LEU A 147 8.09 -23.50 -1.31
C LEU A 147 7.05 -22.43 -1.68
N PHE A 148 5.79 -22.81 -1.82
CA PHE A 148 4.68 -21.88 -2.09
C PHE A 148 4.57 -20.80 -1.00
N TYR A 149 4.64 -21.20 0.26
CA TYR A 149 4.67 -20.30 1.41
C TYR A 149 5.80 -19.26 1.30
N TRP A 150 7.05 -19.71 1.11
CA TRP A 150 8.19 -18.79 1.00
C TRP A 150 8.17 -17.96 -0.30
N SER A 151 7.56 -18.46 -1.38
CA SER A 151 7.31 -17.67 -2.59
C SER A 151 6.29 -16.55 -2.35
N LEU A 152 5.23 -16.76 -1.56
CA LEU A 152 4.29 -15.70 -1.16
C LEU A 152 5.00 -14.62 -0.35
N VAL A 153 5.82 -15.01 0.63
CA VAL A 153 6.62 -14.08 1.47
C VAL A 153 7.64 -13.30 0.63
N ALA A 154 8.33 -13.95 -0.32
CA ALA A 154 9.27 -13.28 -1.21
C ALA A 154 8.55 -12.31 -2.17
N SER A 155 7.35 -12.66 -2.63
CA SER A 155 6.52 -11.77 -3.46
C SER A 155 6.04 -10.55 -2.67
N THR A 156 5.56 -10.71 -1.43
CA THR A 156 5.17 -9.55 -0.59
C THR A 156 6.33 -8.66 -0.17
N PHE A 157 7.54 -9.20 -0.03
CA PHE A 157 8.76 -8.40 0.08
C PHE A 157 8.99 -7.48 -1.14
N ILE A 158 8.80 -8.00 -2.36
CA ILE A 158 8.90 -7.21 -3.60
C ILE A 158 7.79 -6.15 -3.67
N TYR A 159 6.57 -6.48 -3.23
CA TYR A 159 5.49 -5.51 -3.11
C TYR A 159 5.77 -4.40 -2.11
N GLY A 160 6.42 -4.69 -0.98
CA GLY A 160 6.89 -3.65 -0.05
C GLY A 160 7.84 -2.65 -0.72
N LEU A 161 8.77 -3.14 -1.54
CA LEU A 161 9.65 -2.28 -2.36
C LEU A 161 8.86 -1.49 -3.43
N ASN A 162 7.84 -2.11 -4.05
CA ASN A 162 6.97 -1.47 -5.04
C ASN A 162 6.15 -0.32 -4.42
N GLN A 163 5.57 -0.52 -3.23
CA GLN A 163 4.87 0.53 -2.49
C GLN A 163 5.78 1.73 -2.24
N VAL A 164 6.99 1.52 -1.72
CA VAL A 164 7.94 2.63 -1.47
C VAL A 164 8.23 3.41 -2.76
N CYS A 165 8.40 2.72 -3.89
CA CYS A 165 8.56 3.40 -5.18
C CYS A 165 7.32 4.21 -5.56
N ALA A 166 6.13 3.62 -5.49
CA ALA A 166 4.87 4.28 -5.84
C ALA A 166 4.59 5.51 -4.97
N PHE A 167 4.80 5.42 -3.66
CA PHE A 167 4.68 6.54 -2.74
C PHE A 167 5.74 7.62 -2.95
N LYS A 168 6.97 7.25 -3.34
CA LYS A 168 8.05 8.22 -3.57
C LYS A 168 7.88 9.03 -4.85
N ILE A 169 7.36 8.44 -5.93
CA ILE A 169 7.31 9.07 -7.27
C ILE A 169 5.90 9.35 -7.79
N GLY A 170 4.85 8.85 -7.12
CA GLY A 170 3.47 8.92 -7.60
C GLY A 170 2.80 10.30 -7.47
N GLY A 171 3.29 11.16 -6.57
CA GLY A 171 2.81 12.53 -6.40
C GLY A 171 1.29 12.62 -6.22
N GLU A 172 0.65 13.60 -6.88
CA GLU A 172 -0.80 13.83 -6.82
C GLU A 172 -1.64 12.65 -7.31
N ALA A 173 -1.07 11.75 -8.12
CA ALA A 173 -1.77 10.59 -8.69
C ALA A 173 -1.77 9.36 -7.75
N ILE A 174 -1.18 9.46 -6.54
CA ILE A 174 -1.23 8.38 -5.53
C ILE A 174 -2.67 8.01 -5.13
N VAL A 175 -3.65 8.90 -5.32
CA VAL A 175 -5.09 8.62 -5.15
C VAL A 175 -5.58 7.42 -5.97
N TYR A 176 -5.05 7.22 -7.18
CA TYR A 176 -5.43 6.10 -8.04
C TYR A 176 -4.88 4.76 -7.53
N TYR A 177 -3.68 4.80 -6.93
CA TYR A 177 -3.09 3.65 -6.23
C TYR A 177 -3.97 3.24 -5.03
N MET A 178 -4.38 4.22 -4.23
CA MET A 178 -5.27 4.01 -3.07
C MET A 178 -6.65 3.48 -3.46
N ALA A 179 -7.21 3.95 -4.58
CA ALA A 179 -8.50 3.48 -5.11
C ALA A 179 -8.44 2.06 -5.67
N ALA A 180 -7.33 1.66 -6.30
CA ALA A 180 -7.19 0.36 -6.91
C ALA A 180 -7.03 -0.81 -5.92
N MET A 181 -6.44 -0.55 -4.75
CA MET A 181 -6.24 -1.57 -3.70
C MET A 181 -7.53 -2.31 -3.27
N PRO A 182 -8.64 -1.65 -2.88
CA PRO A 182 -9.88 -2.37 -2.55
C PRO A 182 -10.54 -3.01 -3.78
N ILE A 183 -10.41 -2.41 -4.97
CA ILE A 183 -10.93 -2.96 -6.23
C ILE A 183 -10.29 -4.33 -6.55
N SER A 184 -9.03 -4.57 -6.16
CA SER A 184 -8.37 -5.89 -6.29
C SER A 184 -9.13 -7.01 -5.57
N GLY A 185 -9.79 -6.70 -4.44
CA GLY A 185 -10.57 -7.66 -3.66
C GLY A 185 -11.86 -8.04 -4.40
N ILE A 186 -12.58 -7.03 -4.91
CA ILE A 186 -13.77 -7.22 -5.75
C ILE A 186 -13.42 -8.06 -6.99
N LEU A 187 -12.32 -7.73 -7.68
CA LEU A 187 -11.83 -8.49 -8.84
C LEU A 187 -11.56 -9.96 -8.49
N THR A 188 -10.87 -10.23 -7.38
CA THR A 188 -10.59 -11.60 -6.90
C THR A 188 -11.88 -12.38 -6.66
N ALA A 189 -12.85 -11.79 -5.98
CA ALA A 189 -14.13 -12.42 -5.67
C ALA A 189 -14.96 -12.70 -6.93
N ILE A 190 -14.98 -11.76 -7.89
CA ILE A 190 -15.61 -11.97 -9.21
C ILE A 190 -14.95 -13.15 -9.92
N MET A 191 -13.62 -13.23 -9.97
CA MET A 191 -12.92 -14.35 -10.61
C MET A 191 -13.25 -15.70 -9.94
N GLN A 192 -13.25 -15.74 -8.61
CA GLN A 192 -13.60 -16.94 -7.84
C GLN A 192 -15.04 -17.40 -8.11
N PHE A 193 -15.99 -16.47 -8.12
CA PHE A 193 -17.39 -16.74 -8.42
C PHE A 193 -17.59 -17.21 -9.87
N SER A 194 -17.01 -16.49 -10.85
CA SER A 194 -17.10 -16.83 -12.26
C SER A 194 -16.49 -18.21 -12.56
N PHE A 195 -15.32 -18.53 -12.01
CA PHE A 195 -14.69 -19.82 -12.26
C PHE A 195 -15.48 -20.98 -11.63
N THR A 196 -15.92 -20.84 -10.38
CA THR A 196 -16.73 -21.89 -9.72
C THR A 196 -18.12 -22.06 -10.35
N ARG A 197 -18.66 -21.01 -10.99
CA ARG A 197 -19.90 -21.09 -11.78
C ARG A 197 -19.73 -21.86 -13.10
N LEU A 198 -18.55 -21.77 -13.74
CA LEU A 198 -18.27 -22.38 -15.04
C LEU A 198 -17.68 -23.80 -14.94
N PHE A 199 -16.82 -24.06 -13.94
CA PHE A 199 -16.03 -25.29 -13.80
C PHE A 199 -16.20 -25.93 -12.40
N GLY A 200 -17.36 -25.75 -11.78
CA GLY A 200 -17.68 -26.23 -10.43
C GLY A 200 -17.87 -27.75 -10.29
N ASP A 201 -17.93 -28.52 -11.39
CA ASP A 201 -18.06 -29.97 -11.33
C ASP A 201 -16.71 -30.65 -10.99
N ARG A 202 -16.58 -30.96 -9.69
CA ARG A 202 -15.41 -31.63 -9.11
C ARG A 202 -15.21 -33.08 -9.58
N ASN A 203 -16.17 -33.69 -10.27
CA ASN A 203 -15.99 -35.03 -10.82
C ASN A 203 -15.17 -35.04 -12.11
N VAL A 204 -15.09 -33.89 -12.81
CA VAL A 204 -14.39 -33.72 -14.08
C VAL A 204 -13.10 -32.92 -13.92
N TYR A 205 -13.09 -31.95 -13.00
CA TYR A 205 -11.98 -31.00 -12.85
C TYR A 205 -11.46 -30.95 -11.41
N ASP A 206 -10.14 -30.80 -11.24
CA ASP A 206 -9.55 -30.36 -9.97
C ASP A 206 -9.83 -28.86 -9.79
N THR A 207 -11.10 -28.54 -9.47
CA THR A 207 -11.59 -27.16 -9.35
C THR A 207 -10.77 -26.36 -8.35
N ASP A 208 -10.28 -26.98 -7.28
CA ASP A 208 -9.54 -26.28 -6.23
C ASP A 208 -8.12 -25.88 -6.69
N LEU A 209 -7.43 -26.72 -7.48
CA LEU A 209 -6.20 -26.31 -8.19
C LEU A 209 -6.49 -25.24 -9.25
N LEU A 210 -7.54 -25.44 -10.05
CA LEU A 210 -7.79 -24.64 -11.26
C LEU A 210 -8.30 -23.23 -10.97
N VAL A 211 -9.09 -23.01 -9.91
CA VAL A 211 -9.52 -21.67 -9.48
C VAL A 211 -8.32 -20.76 -9.20
N ILE A 212 -7.36 -21.23 -8.41
CA ILE A 212 -6.18 -20.45 -8.03
C ILE A 212 -5.21 -20.29 -9.21
N ALA A 213 -5.02 -21.33 -10.02
CA ALA A 213 -4.21 -21.25 -11.24
C ALA A 213 -4.78 -20.24 -12.25
N PHE A 214 -6.11 -20.16 -12.39
CA PHE A 214 -6.78 -19.17 -13.22
C PHE A 214 -6.60 -17.74 -12.67
N GLN A 215 -6.79 -17.52 -11.37
CA GLN A 215 -6.55 -16.23 -10.72
C GLN A 215 -5.11 -15.74 -10.95
N LEU A 216 -4.12 -16.62 -10.70
CA LEU A 216 -2.70 -16.35 -10.98
C LEU A 216 -2.45 -16.03 -12.45
N GLY A 217 -3.08 -16.72 -13.40
CA GLY A 217 -2.99 -16.41 -14.82
C GLY A 217 -3.47 -15.00 -15.16
N VAL A 218 -4.59 -14.55 -14.58
CA VAL A 218 -5.10 -13.18 -14.74
C VAL A 218 -4.18 -12.15 -14.06
N PHE A 219 -3.64 -12.47 -12.89
CA PHE A 219 -2.70 -11.62 -12.15
C PHE A 219 -1.36 -11.42 -12.90
N ILE A 220 -0.86 -12.46 -13.56
CA ILE A 220 0.31 -12.36 -14.47
C ILE A 220 0.01 -11.42 -15.65
N PHE A 221 -1.18 -11.50 -16.24
CA PHE A 221 -1.59 -10.61 -17.33
C PHE A 221 -1.70 -9.15 -16.88
N ILE A 222 -2.33 -8.89 -15.73
CA ILE A 222 -2.46 -7.52 -15.17
C ILE A 222 -1.09 -6.96 -14.77
N SER A 223 -0.23 -7.76 -14.13
CA SER A 223 1.13 -7.31 -13.74
C SER A 223 2.04 -7.06 -14.95
N LEU A 224 1.88 -7.79 -16.06
CA LEU A 224 2.55 -7.49 -17.33
C LEU A 224 2.13 -6.12 -17.88
N ILE A 225 0.82 -5.85 -17.93
CA ILE A 225 0.31 -4.54 -18.39
C ILE A 225 0.81 -3.44 -17.44
N SER A 226 0.77 -3.68 -16.12
CA SER A 226 1.30 -2.75 -15.11
C SER A 226 2.77 -2.41 -15.37
N ALA A 227 3.63 -3.43 -15.54
CA ALA A 227 5.06 -3.22 -15.78
C ALA A 227 5.32 -2.48 -17.11
N CYS A 228 4.58 -2.78 -18.18
CA CYS A 228 4.66 -2.07 -19.45
C CYS A 228 4.23 -0.60 -19.32
N VAL A 229 3.07 -0.32 -18.72
CA VAL A 229 2.54 1.05 -18.55
C VAL A 229 3.43 1.86 -17.59
N TRP A 230 3.94 1.25 -16.52
CA TRP A 230 4.92 1.88 -15.62
C TRP A 230 6.23 2.21 -16.33
N THR A 231 6.72 1.32 -17.20
CA THR A 231 7.90 1.59 -18.03
C THR A 231 7.66 2.79 -18.93
N LEU A 232 6.53 2.84 -19.64
CA LEU A 232 6.17 3.98 -20.52
C LEU A 232 5.99 5.29 -19.74
N ALA A 233 5.45 5.25 -18.52
CA ALA A 233 5.30 6.43 -17.68
C ALA A 233 6.66 7.02 -17.25
N TYR A 234 7.61 6.20 -16.79
CA TYR A 234 8.82 6.68 -16.10
C TYR A 234 10.11 6.66 -16.94
N ILE A 235 10.15 6.00 -18.11
CA ILE A 235 11.39 5.89 -18.92
C ILE A 235 11.90 7.24 -19.46
N GLU A 236 11.03 8.16 -19.86
CA GLU A 236 11.45 9.50 -20.29
C GLU A 236 12.04 10.33 -19.13
N GLN A 237 11.53 10.15 -17.90
CA GLN A 237 11.97 10.90 -16.74
C GLN A 237 13.45 10.60 -16.40
N ILE A 238 13.88 9.34 -16.58
CA ILE A 238 15.30 8.95 -16.45
C ILE A 238 16.20 9.79 -17.36
N SER A 239 15.81 9.98 -18.63
CA SER A 239 16.59 10.77 -19.59
C SER A 239 16.59 12.26 -19.24
N LYS A 240 15.45 12.82 -18.84
CA LYS A 240 15.30 14.21 -18.39
C LYS A 240 16.20 14.49 -17.17
N ASN A 241 16.19 13.59 -16.18
CA ASN A 241 16.99 13.71 -14.96
C ASN A 241 18.50 13.53 -15.18
N LYS A 242 18.91 12.73 -16.17
CA LYS A 242 20.32 12.65 -16.60
C LYS A 242 20.78 13.97 -17.25
N LYS A 243 20.04 14.46 -18.25
CA LYS A 243 20.33 15.72 -18.96
C LYS A 243 20.32 16.96 -18.05
N SER A 244 19.55 16.94 -16.95
CA SER A 244 19.57 18.02 -15.94
C SER A 244 20.80 18.00 -15.02
N LYS A 245 21.47 16.85 -14.85
CA LYS A 245 22.70 16.75 -14.04
C LYS A 245 23.91 17.19 -14.85
N ASP A 246 24.00 16.74 -16.11
CA ASP A 246 25.10 17.11 -17.02
C ASP A 246 25.21 18.62 -17.29
N LYS A 247 24.10 19.37 -17.12
CA LYS A 247 24.06 20.84 -17.24
C LYS A 247 24.46 21.61 -15.98
N ASN A 248 24.54 20.96 -14.83
CA ASN A 248 24.70 21.59 -13.51
C ASN A 248 26.03 21.28 -12.81
N GLU A 249 26.99 20.64 -13.48
CA GLU A 249 28.36 20.44 -12.95
C GLU A 249 29.32 21.58 -13.35
N PRO A 250 29.69 22.49 -12.43
CA PRO A 250 30.95 23.21 -12.53
C PRO A 250 32.11 22.25 -12.17
N LYS A 251 33.10 22.13 -13.07
CA LYS A 251 34.32 21.36 -12.81
C LYS A 251 35.08 21.93 -11.60
N SER A 252 35.05 21.23 -10.46
CA SER A 252 36.03 21.44 -9.39
C SER A 252 36.35 20.16 -8.63
N LYS A 253 37.59 19.67 -8.81
CA LYS A 253 38.19 18.65 -7.94
C LYS A 253 38.80 19.36 -6.74
N ASN A 254 38.30 19.10 -5.54
CA ASN A 254 39.06 18.81 -4.31
C ASN A 254 38.22 19.07 -3.05
N CYS A 255 37.64 18.02 -2.47
CA CYS A 255 37.29 18.04 -1.05
C CYS A 255 38.54 17.65 -0.24
N LYS A 256 39.18 18.61 0.42
CA LYS A 256 40.07 18.33 1.56
C LYS A 256 39.32 18.67 2.84
N ASN A 257 39.30 17.71 3.78
CA ASN A 257 38.77 17.92 5.12
C ASN A 257 39.59 18.96 5.89
N SER A 258 38.92 19.79 6.71
CA SER A 258 39.38 20.09 8.06
C SER A 258 38.25 20.56 8.96
N ASN A 259 38.37 20.21 10.23
CA ASN A 259 37.45 20.55 11.30
C ASN A 259 37.48 22.05 11.62
N SER A 260 36.39 22.61 12.13
CA SER A 260 36.27 23.00 13.55
C SER A 260 35.00 23.81 13.77
N GLY A 261 34.35 23.68 14.93
CA GLY A 261 33.10 24.37 15.22
C GLY A 261 33.30 25.77 15.82
N LYS A 262 32.24 26.58 15.80
CA LYS A 262 31.97 27.60 16.83
C LYS A 262 30.49 27.99 16.88
N ILE A 263 29.97 28.11 18.09
CA ILE A 263 28.67 28.69 18.43
C ILE A 263 28.89 30.19 18.68
N ILE A 264 28.10 31.07 18.07
CA ILE A 264 27.85 32.45 18.53
C ILE A 264 26.40 32.83 18.16
N GLN A 265 25.65 33.40 19.12
CA GLN A 265 24.42 34.18 18.91
C GLN A 265 24.78 35.68 18.88
N GLU A 266 23.99 36.54 18.22
CA GLU A 266 23.35 37.76 18.80
C GLU A 266 22.75 38.74 17.74
N ASN A 267 21.45 39.05 17.92
CA ASN A 267 20.79 40.38 17.97
C ASN A 267 20.98 41.50 16.90
N GLY A 268 20.00 41.62 15.97
CA GLY A 268 19.28 42.83 15.41
C GLY A 268 20.00 44.13 14.97
N PRO A 269 19.28 45.19 14.49
CA PRO A 269 17.94 45.24 13.87
C PRO A 269 17.87 46.07 12.53
N GLU A 270 16.66 46.18 11.94
CA GLU A 270 16.18 47.15 10.91
C GLU A 270 16.77 47.20 9.46
N GLY A 271 15.87 47.30 8.45
CA GLY A 271 16.10 48.15 7.27
C GLY A 271 15.81 47.64 5.83
N LYS A 272 14.66 48.07 5.28
CA LYS A 272 14.34 48.29 3.83
C LYS A 272 13.91 47.13 2.90
N GLU A 273 13.15 47.55 1.87
CA GLU A 273 12.25 46.78 1.01
C GLU A 273 12.84 46.35 -0.35
N THR A 274 12.03 45.58 -1.09
CA THR A 274 12.05 45.37 -2.55
C THR A 274 13.27 44.67 -3.19
N ASN A 275 13.06 43.43 -3.65
CA ASN A 275 12.63 43.28 -5.05
C ASN A 275 12.00 41.92 -5.37
N SER A 276 11.03 41.96 -6.29
CA SER A 276 10.42 40.77 -6.89
C SER A 276 11.42 40.03 -7.79
N GLY A 277 11.48 38.72 -7.66
CA GLY A 277 12.36 37.86 -8.44
C GLY A 277 12.05 36.39 -8.14
N GLU A 278 11.03 35.84 -8.80
CA GLU A 278 10.48 34.50 -8.55
C GLU A 278 11.43 33.38 -9.05
N ASN A 279 12.58 33.25 -8.39
CA ASN A 279 13.50 32.13 -8.59
C ASN A 279 12.87 30.83 -8.06
N LYS A 280 12.26 30.05 -8.97
CA LYS A 280 11.85 28.65 -8.73
C LYS A 280 13.08 27.74 -8.62
N GLY A 281 13.93 28.00 -7.64
CA GLY A 281 15.18 27.28 -7.34
C GLY A 281 15.12 26.64 -5.96
N LYS A 282 15.20 25.30 -5.92
CA LYS A 282 15.15 24.45 -4.71
C LYS A 282 13.88 24.61 -3.86
N LYS A 283 12.90 23.70 -4.05
CA LYS A 283 11.97 23.33 -2.96
C LYS A 283 12.82 22.80 -1.80
N ASN A 284 13.03 23.61 -0.76
CA ASN A 284 13.72 23.18 0.45
C ASN A 284 12.95 22.02 1.10
N CYS A 285 13.67 21.03 1.62
CA CYS A 285 13.10 19.89 2.36
C CYS A 285 12.51 20.36 3.70
N ARG A 286 11.34 21.01 3.67
CA ARG A 286 10.65 21.51 4.86
C ARG A 286 9.32 20.79 5.02
N PHE A 287 9.30 19.88 5.98
CA PHE A 287 8.08 19.34 6.56
C PHE A 287 7.12 20.49 6.91
N THR A 288 5.89 20.44 6.40
CA THR A 288 4.86 21.43 6.77
C THR A 288 4.00 20.87 7.91
N PRO A 289 3.54 21.71 8.85
CA PRO A 289 2.61 21.27 9.89
C PRO A 289 1.31 20.65 9.34
N ASN A 290 0.89 21.04 8.14
CA ASN A 290 -0.35 20.56 7.52
C ASN A 290 -0.33 19.04 7.28
N ALA A 291 0.85 18.49 6.95
CA ALA A 291 1.04 17.04 6.75
C ALA A 291 0.79 16.21 8.02
N ILE A 292 0.94 16.78 9.24
CA ILE A 292 0.77 16.06 10.52
C ILE A 292 -0.60 15.36 10.58
N SER A 293 -1.66 16.07 10.20
CA SER A 293 -3.02 15.54 10.23
C SER A 293 -3.20 14.31 9.34
N GLY A 294 -2.71 14.36 8.09
CA GLY A 294 -2.72 13.21 7.17
C GLY A 294 -1.86 12.05 7.68
N MET A 295 -0.70 12.34 8.30
CA MET A 295 0.12 11.31 8.93
C MET A 295 -0.63 10.61 10.07
N LEU A 296 -1.29 11.36 10.96
CA LEU A 296 -2.08 10.78 12.05
C LEU A 296 -3.25 9.93 11.52
N MET A 297 -3.90 10.36 10.42
CA MET A 297 -4.93 9.56 9.75
C MET A 297 -4.38 8.21 9.26
N CYS A 298 -3.21 8.21 8.61
CA CYS A 298 -2.57 6.98 8.16
C CYS A 298 -2.10 6.10 9.33
N ILE A 299 -1.32 6.65 10.26
CA ILE A 299 -0.63 5.87 11.30
C ILE A 299 -1.63 5.28 12.30
N ILE A 300 -2.62 6.07 12.73
CA ILE A 300 -3.61 5.61 13.70
C ILE A 300 -4.69 4.77 13.02
N GLY A 301 -5.21 5.21 11.86
CA GLY A 301 -6.25 4.48 11.13
C GLY A 301 -5.78 3.15 10.56
N LEU A 302 -4.58 3.07 9.97
CA LEU A 302 -4.01 1.79 9.53
C LEU A 302 -3.48 0.94 10.71
N GLY A 303 -3.10 1.59 11.81
CA GLY A 303 -2.70 0.91 13.03
C GLY A 303 -3.84 0.16 13.70
N ILE A 304 -4.93 0.87 14.01
CA ILE A 304 -5.99 0.40 14.91
C ILE A 304 -6.89 -0.64 14.26
N ILE A 305 -7.22 -0.49 12.96
CA ILE A 305 -8.02 -1.46 12.20
C ILE A 305 -7.60 -2.92 12.46
N TYR A 306 -6.30 -3.24 12.41
CA TYR A 306 -5.77 -4.61 12.58
C TYR A 306 -5.69 -5.10 14.04
N ALA A 307 -5.76 -4.22 15.04
CA ALA A 307 -5.90 -4.64 16.45
C ALA A 307 -7.25 -5.35 16.72
N ILE A 308 -8.25 -5.07 15.88
CA ILE A 308 -9.64 -5.47 16.07
C ILE A 308 -10.15 -6.37 14.93
N TYR A 309 -9.81 -6.07 13.68
CA TYR A 309 -10.29 -6.78 12.49
C TYR A 309 -9.11 -7.49 11.80
N PRO A 310 -9.18 -8.80 11.48
CA PRO A 310 -10.32 -9.70 11.63
C PRO A 310 -10.39 -10.42 12.99
N ALA A 311 -9.40 -10.28 13.86
CA ALA A 311 -9.22 -11.12 15.06
C ALA A 311 -10.42 -11.09 16.03
N ILE A 312 -11.03 -9.90 16.22
CA ILE A 312 -12.16 -9.64 17.11
C ILE A 312 -13.46 -9.53 16.32
N ALA A 313 -13.53 -8.58 15.38
CA ALA A 313 -14.72 -8.29 14.61
C ALA A 313 -14.61 -8.89 13.18
N PRO A 314 -15.68 -9.52 12.64
CA PRO A 314 -16.96 -9.81 13.28
C PRO A 314 -16.96 -11.12 14.12
N GLY A 315 -15.90 -11.94 14.02
CA GLY A 315 -15.90 -13.35 14.45
C GLY A 315 -16.13 -13.64 15.94
N GLN A 316 -15.87 -12.69 16.84
CA GLN A 316 -16.18 -12.83 18.28
C GLN A 316 -17.54 -12.22 18.67
N LEU A 317 -18.21 -11.53 17.75
CA LEU A 317 -19.45 -10.78 18.00
C LEU A 317 -20.71 -11.53 17.54
N VAL A 318 -20.60 -12.29 16.43
CA VAL A 318 -21.71 -13.00 15.77
C VAL A 318 -21.36 -14.46 15.45
N THR A 319 -22.36 -15.26 15.08
CA THR A 319 -22.13 -16.64 14.63
C THR A 319 -21.58 -16.70 13.21
N PHE A 320 -20.86 -17.78 12.89
CA PHE A 320 -20.12 -17.99 11.64
C PHE A 320 -20.93 -17.72 10.35
N GLN A 321 -22.22 -18.05 10.33
CA GLN A 321 -23.11 -17.80 9.18
C GLN A 321 -23.26 -16.31 8.81
N TYR A 322 -23.06 -15.40 9.77
CA TYR A 322 -23.09 -13.96 9.55
C TYR A 322 -21.70 -13.41 9.20
N VAL A 323 -20.61 -14.00 9.72
CA VAL A 323 -19.22 -13.59 9.43
C VAL A 323 -18.97 -13.48 7.94
N GLN A 324 -19.21 -14.56 7.19
CA GLN A 324 -18.98 -14.60 5.73
C GLN A 324 -19.82 -13.56 4.97
N LYS A 325 -21.05 -13.30 5.42
CA LYS A 325 -21.94 -12.29 4.81
C LYS A 325 -21.44 -10.87 5.09
N ILE A 326 -20.98 -10.61 6.31
CA ILE A 326 -20.40 -9.31 6.72
C ILE A 326 -19.13 -9.04 5.93
N GLU A 327 -18.23 -10.01 5.81
CA GLU A 327 -16.97 -9.87 5.05
C GLU A 327 -17.24 -9.56 3.57
N MET A 328 -18.19 -10.26 2.94
CA MET A 328 -18.59 -10.01 1.55
C MET A 328 -19.18 -8.60 1.36
N VAL A 329 -20.08 -8.16 2.24
CA VAL A 329 -20.65 -6.81 2.19
C VAL A 329 -19.56 -5.75 2.45
N ASN A 330 -18.69 -5.97 3.43
CA ASN A 330 -17.60 -5.06 3.78
C ASN A 330 -16.63 -4.88 2.61
N MET A 331 -16.27 -5.95 1.90
CA MET A 331 -15.40 -5.89 0.73
C MET A 331 -16.00 -5.06 -0.43
N ILE A 332 -17.33 -5.04 -0.60
CA ILE A 332 -18.01 -4.21 -1.60
C ILE A 332 -18.07 -2.76 -1.13
N VAL A 333 -18.54 -2.52 0.10
CA VAL A 333 -18.72 -1.17 0.66
C VAL A 333 -17.39 -0.43 0.80
N SER A 334 -16.31 -1.13 1.18
CA SER A 334 -14.97 -0.55 1.37
C SER A 334 -14.28 -0.06 0.10
N ALA A 335 -14.73 -0.45 -1.09
CA ALA A 335 -14.20 0.12 -2.34
C ALA A 335 -14.75 1.52 -2.63
N LEU A 336 -15.94 1.85 -2.11
CA LEU A 336 -16.62 3.10 -2.43
C LEU A 336 -15.88 4.36 -1.94
N PRO A 337 -15.36 4.45 -0.69
CA PRO A 337 -14.73 5.68 -0.23
C PRO A 337 -13.46 6.04 -1.00
N SER A 338 -12.56 5.08 -1.23
CA SER A 338 -11.33 5.34 -2.00
C SER A 338 -11.63 5.72 -3.46
N LEU A 339 -12.65 5.13 -4.07
CA LEU A 339 -13.09 5.50 -5.42
C LEU A 339 -13.69 6.91 -5.46
N ILE A 340 -14.55 7.26 -4.49
CA ILE A 340 -15.12 8.61 -4.34
C ILE A 340 -14.01 9.64 -4.14
N ILE A 341 -13.01 9.33 -3.29
CA ILE A 341 -11.86 10.19 -3.07
C ILE A 341 -11.06 10.41 -4.35
N ALA A 342 -10.78 9.37 -5.14
CA ALA A 342 -10.10 9.51 -6.43
C ALA A 342 -10.93 10.32 -7.45
N ILE A 343 -12.25 10.15 -7.48
CA ILE A 343 -13.15 10.94 -8.32
C ILE A 343 -13.13 12.42 -7.92
N ILE A 344 -13.23 12.74 -6.62
CA ILE A 344 -13.13 14.12 -6.11
C ILE A 344 -11.76 14.75 -6.46
N SER A 345 -10.69 13.96 -6.38
CA SER A 345 -9.31 14.38 -6.67
C SER A 345 -9.05 14.73 -8.14
N GLU A 346 -9.87 14.20 -9.05
CA GLU A 346 -9.79 14.48 -10.50
C GLU A 346 -10.85 15.50 -10.96
N ALA A 347 -12.04 15.46 -10.36
CA ALA A 347 -13.17 16.32 -10.74
C ALA A 347 -13.18 17.70 -10.06
N THR A 348 -12.33 17.93 -9.05
CA THR A 348 -12.30 19.18 -8.28
C THR A 348 -10.88 19.71 -8.05
N GLU A 349 -10.74 21.03 -8.01
CA GLU A 349 -9.46 21.69 -7.69
C GLU A 349 -9.08 21.57 -6.20
N ASN A 350 -10.05 21.21 -5.34
CA ASN A 350 -9.91 21.09 -3.89
C ASN A 350 -9.84 19.61 -3.44
N GLY A 351 -9.09 18.79 -4.18
CA GLY A 351 -8.84 17.39 -3.84
C GLY A 351 -7.93 17.21 -2.61
N PRO A 352 -7.96 16.04 -1.95
CA PRO A 352 -7.05 15.72 -0.84
C PRO A 352 -5.60 15.52 -1.32
N ASN A 353 -5.40 15.31 -2.63
CA ASN A 353 -4.09 15.29 -3.30
C ASN A 353 -3.54 16.69 -3.62
N LYS A 354 -4.17 17.77 -3.15
CA LYS A 354 -3.70 19.16 -3.26
C LYS A 354 -3.32 19.71 -1.88
N GLU A 355 -2.59 20.82 -1.83
CA GLU A 355 -2.17 21.45 -0.56
C GLU A 355 -3.40 21.84 0.30
N TRP A 356 -3.38 21.52 1.59
CA TRP A 356 -4.49 21.76 2.53
C TRP A 356 -4.38 23.15 3.16
N THR A 357 -4.51 24.19 2.33
CA THR A 357 -4.47 25.60 2.76
C THR A 357 -5.73 26.35 2.31
N GLY A 358 -6.03 27.47 2.97
CA GLY A 358 -7.21 28.30 2.64
C GLY A 358 -8.51 27.49 2.65
N SER A 359 -9.23 27.52 1.53
CA SER A 359 -10.48 26.76 1.32
C SER A 359 -10.30 25.25 1.34
N ASN A 360 -9.10 24.73 1.06
CA ASN A 360 -8.83 23.28 1.03
C ASN A 360 -8.41 22.71 2.40
N SER A 361 -8.43 23.51 3.46
CA SER A 361 -8.09 23.09 4.83
C SER A 361 -9.10 22.12 5.46
N PHE A 362 -10.29 21.94 4.86
CA PHE A 362 -11.35 21.08 5.43
C PHE A 362 -10.95 19.60 5.52
N TRP A 363 -10.01 19.13 4.68
CA TRP A 363 -9.49 17.76 4.74
C TRP A 363 -8.86 17.41 6.10
N HIS A 364 -8.31 18.39 6.84
CA HIS A 364 -7.86 18.20 8.22
C HIS A 364 -8.96 17.60 9.12
N GLY A 365 -10.23 17.95 8.89
CA GLY A 365 -11.39 17.49 9.66
C GLY A 365 -11.66 16.00 9.54
N PHE A 366 -11.13 15.31 8.52
CA PHE A 366 -11.32 13.87 8.32
C PHE A 366 -10.65 13.01 9.41
N ILE A 367 -9.83 13.61 10.29
CA ILE A 367 -9.37 12.96 11.52
C ILE A 367 -10.52 12.48 12.42
N VAL A 368 -11.74 13.03 12.26
CA VAL A 368 -12.95 12.57 12.96
C VAL A 368 -13.25 11.08 12.69
N PHE A 369 -12.94 10.56 11.50
CA PHE A 369 -13.14 9.15 11.18
C PHE A 369 -12.25 8.24 12.04
N VAL A 370 -11.01 8.65 12.31
CA VAL A 370 -10.11 7.95 13.23
C VAL A 370 -10.66 7.96 14.67
N VAL A 371 -11.27 9.06 15.10
CA VAL A 371 -11.90 9.13 16.43
C VAL A 371 -13.10 8.17 16.51
N ILE A 372 -13.94 8.11 15.47
CA ILE A 372 -15.05 7.15 15.38
C ILE A 372 -14.51 5.70 15.39
N GLU A 373 -13.46 5.42 14.64
CA GLU A 373 -12.79 4.11 14.61
C GLU A 373 -12.32 3.70 16.02
N ILE A 374 -11.58 4.57 16.71
CA ILE A 374 -11.13 4.34 18.10
C ILE A 374 -12.31 4.02 19.03
N VAL A 375 -13.39 4.83 18.97
CA VAL A 375 -14.57 4.63 19.82
C VAL A 375 -15.22 3.27 19.56
N VAL A 376 -15.39 2.88 18.30
CA VAL A 376 -15.98 1.59 17.93
C VAL A 376 -15.06 0.42 18.32
N GLY A 377 -13.74 0.55 18.16
CA GLY A 377 -12.77 -0.43 18.65
C GLY A 377 -12.85 -0.65 20.16
N ILE A 378 -12.94 0.44 20.94
CA ILE A 378 -13.15 0.39 22.40
C ILE A 378 -14.49 -0.27 22.74
N MET A 379 -15.57 0.04 22.02
CA MET A 379 -16.88 -0.60 22.22
C MET A 379 -16.82 -2.12 22.06
N PHE A 380 -16.03 -2.64 21.11
CA PHE A 380 -15.85 -4.09 20.95
C PHE A 380 -15.09 -4.72 22.12
N ILE A 381 -13.97 -4.12 22.57
CA ILE A 381 -13.21 -4.62 23.73
C ILE A 381 -14.07 -4.62 25.00
N ILE A 382 -14.77 -3.52 25.28
CA ILE A 382 -15.71 -3.43 26.42
C ILE A 382 -16.81 -4.49 26.30
N SER A 383 -17.35 -4.73 25.11
CA SER A 383 -18.39 -5.73 24.90
C SER A 383 -17.92 -7.16 25.22
N LEU A 384 -16.67 -7.50 24.90
CA LEU A 384 -16.10 -8.80 25.22
C LEU A 384 -15.80 -8.99 26.72
N HIS A 385 -15.36 -7.94 27.41
CA HIS A 385 -14.98 -8.02 28.82
C HIS A 385 -16.19 -7.89 29.77
N TYR A 386 -17.18 -7.06 29.43
CA TYR A 386 -18.31 -6.72 30.31
C TYR A 386 -19.66 -7.13 29.70
N LYS A 387 -19.87 -8.45 29.63
CA LYS A 387 -20.99 -9.10 28.94
C LYS A 387 -22.39 -8.73 29.47
N ASP A 388 -22.46 -8.32 30.73
CA ASP A 388 -23.71 -7.93 31.40
C ASP A 388 -24.05 -6.43 31.27
N THR A 389 -23.30 -5.67 30.47
CA THR A 389 -23.63 -4.27 30.16
C THR A 389 -24.72 -4.17 29.09
N ALA A 390 -25.48 -3.08 29.11
CA ALA A 390 -26.47 -2.80 28.06
C ALA A 390 -25.81 -2.66 26.67
N LEU A 391 -24.60 -2.09 26.62
CA LEU A 391 -23.77 -2.00 25.41
C LEU A 391 -23.43 -3.40 24.87
N SER A 392 -22.89 -4.28 25.71
CA SER A 392 -22.53 -5.63 25.27
C SER A 392 -23.74 -6.43 24.79
N ARG A 393 -24.88 -6.35 25.49
CA ARG A 393 -26.14 -6.97 25.04
C ARG A 393 -26.68 -6.42 23.72
N ALA A 394 -26.39 -5.16 23.38
CA ALA A 394 -26.82 -4.56 22.12
C ALA A 394 -25.97 -5.04 20.93
N ILE A 395 -24.69 -5.39 21.17
CA ILE A 395 -23.70 -5.76 20.15
C ILE A 395 -23.55 -7.28 20.01
N LEU A 396 -23.29 -8.00 21.11
CA LEU A 396 -23.07 -9.45 21.08
C LEU A 396 -24.34 -10.19 20.68
N ARG A 397 -24.21 -11.15 19.77
CA ARG A 397 -25.31 -11.98 19.23
C ARG A 397 -26.40 -11.20 18.47
N ASN A 398 -26.26 -9.88 18.30
CA ASN A 398 -27.10 -9.07 17.44
C ASN A 398 -26.41 -8.86 16.08
N PRO A 399 -26.76 -9.63 15.03
CA PRO A 399 -26.04 -9.56 13.76
C PRO A 399 -26.16 -8.19 13.10
N LEU A 400 -27.28 -7.46 13.26
CA LEU A 400 -27.46 -6.15 12.64
C LEU A 400 -26.52 -5.10 13.25
N MET A 401 -26.49 -4.99 14.58
CA MET A 401 -25.63 -4.01 15.27
C MET A 401 -24.15 -4.34 15.08
N ALA A 402 -23.76 -5.61 15.21
CA ALA A 402 -22.38 -6.03 14.98
C ALA A 402 -21.94 -5.79 13.51
N SER A 403 -22.81 -6.02 12.52
CA SER A 403 -22.54 -5.70 11.11
C SER A 403 -22.34 -4.20 10.92
N PHE A 404 -23.27 -3.38 11.43
CA PHE A 404 -23.23 -1.93 11.32
C PHE A 404 -21.94 -1.35 11.90
N LEU A 405 -21.56 -1.76 13.12
CA LEU A 405 -20.32 -1.30 13.75
C LEU A 405 -19.08 -1.80 13.02
N THR A 406 -19.04 -3.07 12.57
CA THR A 406 -17.87 -3.62 11.84
C THR A 406 -17.67 -2.90 10.49
N ILE A 407 -18.74 -2.65 9.74
CA ILE A 407 -18.68 -1.90 8.48
C ILE A 407 -18.30 -0.44 8.75
N THR A 408 -18.87 0.21 9.77
CA THR A 408 -18.52 1.59 10.14
C THR A 408 -17.04 1.72 10.48
N TYR A 409 -16.52 0.81 11.31
CA TYR A 409 -15.11 0.73 11.69
C TYR A 409 -14.19 0.65 10.46
N PHE A 410 -14.49 -0.29 9.56
CA PHE A 410 -13.69 -0.49 8.34
C PHE A 410 -13.81 0.67 7.34
N VAL A 411 -14.99 1.26 7.18
CA VAL A 411 -15.20 2.43 6.30
C VAL A 411 -14.47 3.66 6.83
N CYS A 412 -14.47 3.90 8.15
CA CYS A 412 -13.71 4.97 8.78
C CYS A 412 -12.21 4.83 8.50
N HIS A 413 -11.68 3.63 8.68
CA HIS A 413 -10.30 3.28 8.34
C HIS A 413 -9.97 3.60 6.86
N ILE A 414 -10.78 3.12 5.92
CA ILE A 414 -10.54 3.34 4.48
C ILE A 414 -10.58 4.83 4.11
N ILE A 415 -11.52 5.59 4.68
CA ILE A 415 -11.59 7.06 4.50
C ILE A 415 -10.31 7.72 5.04
N ALA A 416 -9.86 7.34 6.24
CA ALA A 416 -8.67 7.91 6.88
C ALA A 416 -7.41 7.67 6.04
N ILE A 417 -7.16 6.45 5.55
CA ILE A 417 -5.99 6.19 4.69
C ILE A 417 -6.15 6.80 3.29
N GLY A 418 -7.36 6.81 2.74
CA GLY A 418 -7.66 7.34 1.41
C GLY A 418 -7.47 8.86 1.30
N VAL A 419 -7.78 9.61 2.35
CA VAL A 419 -7.48 11.05 2.46
C VAL A 419 -6.06 11.30 2.96
N GLY A 420 -5.63 10.55 3.98
CA GLY A 420 -4.35 10.77 4.67
C GLY A 420 -3.14 10.60 3.76
N PHE A 421 -3.06 9.52 2.98
CA PHE A 421 -1.87 9.23 2.17
C PHE A 421 -1.62 10.26 1.05
N PRO A 422 -2.62 10.61 0.20
CA PRO A 422 -2.50 11.73 -0.73
C PRO A 422 -2.25 13.07 -0.03
N GLY A 423 -2.87 13.27 1.13
CA GLY A 423 -2.72 14.48 1.95
C GLY A 423 -1.29 14.70 2.42
N VAL A 424 -0.61 13.65 2.88
CA VAL A 424 0.80 13.71 3.27
C VAL A 424 1.68 14.08 2.08
N GLU A 425 1.49 13.45 0.93
CA GLU A 425 2.26 13.78 -0.28
C GLU A 425 2.09 15.24 -0.68
N ALA A 426 0.83 15.68 -0.81
CA ALA A 426 0.48 17.02 -1.25
C ALA A 426 0.97 18.12 -0.30
N ASN A 427 0.94 17.86 1.01
CA ASN A 427 1.39 18.82 2.03
C ASN A 427 2.86 18.67 2.42
N SER A 428 3.62 17.76 1.79
CA SER A 428 5.06 17.62 2.08
C SER A 428 5.91 17.19 0.88
N ASN A 429 6.11 15.89 0.66
CA ASN A 429 6.82 15.28 -0.48
C ASN A 429 6.92 13.75 -0.33
N GLY A 430 7.26 13.08 -1.44
CA GLY A 430 7.49 11.63 -1.52
C GLY A 430 8.40 11.00 -0.47
N THR A 431 9.38 11.71 0.10
CA THR A 431 10.21 11.15 1.17
C THR A 431 9.45 11.10 2.50
N VAL A 432 8.64 12.12 2.81
CA VAL A 432 7.78 12.10 4.00
C VAL A 432 6.63 11.11 3.79
N ALA A 433 6.10 10.97 2.57
CA ALA A 433 5.08 9.96 2.25
C ALA A 433 5.59 8.52 2.44
N THR A 434 6.83 8.18 2.02
CA THR A 434 7.39 6.84 2.28
C THR A 434 7.69 6.58 3.75
N VAL A 435 8.13 7.60 4.50
CA VAL A 435 8.35 7.50 5.95
C VAL A 435 7.01 7.32 6.68
N ASN A 436 5.96 8.02 6.25
CA ASN A 436 4.61 7.86 6.76
C ASN A 436 4.05 6.46 6.45
N LEU A 437 4.27 5.93 5.25
CA LEU A 437 3.96 4.55 4.90
C LEU A 437 4.66 3.57 5.85
N PHE A 438 5.99 3.68 6.01
CA PHE A 438 6.76 2.82 6.91
C PHE A 438 6.22 2.85 8.35
N LEU A 439 5.97 4.04 8.89
CA LEU A 439 5.45 4.18 10.26
C LEU A 439 4.03 3.63 10.39
N SER A 440 3.17 3.82 9.38
CA SER A 440 1.81 3.29 9.38
C SER A 440 1.79 1.77 9.33
N LEU A 441 2.59 1.15 8.46
CA LEU A 441 2.70 -0.31 8.38
C LEU A 441 3.37 -0.90 9.64
N LEU A 442 4.34 -0.20 10.24
CA LEU A 442 4.99 -0.62 11.49
C LEU A 442 4.00 -0.68 12.65
N VAL A 443 3.17 0.35 12.81
CA VAL A 443 2.12 0.37 13.85
C VAL A 443 1.07 -0.69 13.55
N MET A 444 0.65 -0.83 12.29
CA MET A 444 -0.30 -1.86 11.83
C MET A 444 0.17 -3.28 12.17
N ASN A 445 1.35 -3.69 11.72
CA ASN A 445 1.92 -5.02 12.01
C ASN A 445 2.08 -5.24 13.53
N THR A 446 2.46 -4.21 14.29
CA THR A 446 2.56 -4.30 15.75
C THR A 446 1.19 -4.57 16.38
N PHE A 447 0.15 -3.87 15.94
CA PHE A 447 -1.20 -3.96 16.48
C PHE A 447 -1.93 -5.23 16.02
N GLU A 448 -1.69 -5.70 14.79
CA GLU A 448 -2.13 -7.00 14.27
C GLU A 448 -1.67 -8.15 15.17
N LEU A 449 -0.35 -8.24 15.40
CA LEU A 449 0.25 -9.27 16.25
C LEU A 449 -0.26 -9.20 17.70
N LEU A 450 -0.46 -7.99 18.24
CA LEU A 450 -1.07 -7.79 19.55
C LEU A 450 -2.55 -8.22 19.59
N GLY A 451 -3.32 -7.94 18.54
CA GLY A 451 -4.72 -8.34 18.40
C GLY A 451 -4.89 -9.86 18.35
N GLU A 452 -4.05 -10.54 17.55
CA GLU A 452 -3.98 -12.01 17.55
C GLU A 452 -3.59 -12.54 18.94
N GLY A 453 -2.50 -12.03 19.52
CA GLY A 453 -2.00 -12.49 20.82
C GLY A 453 -2.99 -12.27 21.96
N TYR A 454 -3.77 -11.19 21.92
CA TYR A 454 -4.88 -10.91 22.83
C TYR A 454 -5.98 -11.96 22.69
N ILE A 455 -6.44 -12.26 21.47
CA ILE A 455 -7.49 -13.26 21.23
C ILE A 455 -7.06 -14.67 21.63
N VAL A 456 -5.78 -15.03 21.41
CA VAL A 456 -5.20 -16.29 21.88
C VAL A 456 -5.22 -16.39 23.41
N GLU A 457 -5.01 -15.30 24.15
CA GLU A 457 -5.14 -15.32 25.61
C GLU A 457 -6.61 -15.31 26.06
N TYR A 458 -7.45 -14.46 25.47
CA TYR A 458 -8.86 -14.28 25.82
C TYR A 458 -9.63 -15.61 25.73
N LYS A 459 -9.36 -16.43 24.71
CA LYS A 459 -10.00 -17.74 24.51
C LYS A 459 -9.66 -18.79 25.59
N LYS A 460 -8.62 -18.59 26.42
CA LYS A 460 -8.25 -19.52 27.50
C LYS A 460 -9.17 -19.42 28.72
N TYR A 461 -9.98 -18.36 28.82
CA TYR A 461 -10.74 -18.02 30.02
C TYR A 461 -12.24 -18.08 29.78
N SER A 462 -12.96 -18.51 30.83
CA SER A 462 -14.43 -18.49 30.86
C SER A 462 -14.91 -17.37 31.79
N ILE A 463 -16.18 -16.98 31.68
CA ILE A 463 -16.79 -15.94 32.54
C ILE A 463 -16.63 -16.28 34.03
N ARG A 464 -16.60 -17.57 34.40
CA ARG A 464 -16.45 -18.04 35.79
C ARG A 464 -15.00 -18.10 36.29
N ASN A 465 -14.03 -18.02 35.40
CA ASN A 465 -12.60 -18.07 35.72
C ASN A 465 -11.91 -16.93 34.98
N TRP A 466 -12.29 -15.70 35.33
CA TRP A 466 -11.81 -14.50 34.64
C TRP A 466 -10.50 -14.02 35.25
N PRO A 467 -9.41 -13.86 34.47
CA PRO A 467 -8.06 -13.70 35.01
C PRO A 467 -7.78 -12.31 35.59
N THR A 468 -8.73 -11.39 35.42
CA THR A 468 -8.64 -9.99 35.87
C THR A 468 -9.79 -9.61 36.81
N ASP A 469 -10.50 -10.62 37.34
CA ASP A 469 -11.49 -10.38 38.39
C ASP A 469 -10.81 -9.85 39.66
N GLY A 470 -11.46 -8.91 40.36
CA GLY A 470 -10.90 -8.19 41.50
C GLY A 470 -9.70 -7.26 41.22
N MET A 471 -9.20 -7.16 39.99
CA MET A 471 -8.09 -6.25 39.64
C MET A 471 -8.57 -4.82 39.35
N THR A 472 -7.70 -3.83 39.56
CA THR A 472 -7.97 -2.48 39.05
C THR A 472 -7.88 -2.43 37.52
N ILE A 473 -8.50 -1.42 36.90
CA ILE A 473 -8.51 -1.25 35.43
C ILE A 473 -7.08 -1.20 34.85
N GLY A 474 -6.15 -0.53 35.54
CA GLY A 474 -4.75 -0.43 35.09
C GLY A 474 -4.00 -1.76 35.19
N GLU A 475 -4.23 -2.54 36.23
CA GLU A 475 -3.64 -3.88 36.40
C GLU A 475 -4.20 -4.87 35.38
N ALA A 476 -5.52 -4.84 35.16
CA ALA A 476 -6.19 -5.63 34.14
C ALA A 476 -5.64 -5.31 32.74
N LEU A 477 -5.55 -4.02 32.37
CA LEU A 477 -4.98 -3.60 31.09
C LEU A 477 -3.53 -4.07 30.93
N LYS A 478 -2.70 -3.93 31.97
CA LYS A 478 -1.31 -4.39 31.99
C LYS A 478 -1.21 -5.92 31.87
N PHE A 479 -2.12 -6.67 32.47
CA PHE A 479 -2.21 -8.13 32.30
C PHE A 479 -2.48 -8.48 30.84
N TRP A 480 -3.53 -7.92 30.24
CA TRP A 480 -3.94 -8.23 28.87
C TRP A 480 -2.87 -7.84 27.85
N ILE A 481 -2.28 -6.64 27.94
CA ILE A 481 -1.19 -6.21 27.06
C ILE A 481 0.02 -7.17 27.19
N ARG A 482 0.46 -7.47 28.43
CA ARG A 482 1.63 -8.35 28.63
C ARG A 482 1.41 -9.75 28.06
N LYS A 483 0.21 -10.32 28.21
CA LYS A 483 -0.13 -11.63 27.65
C LYS A 483 -0.28 -11.59 26.13
N ALA A 484 -0.88 -10.54 25.60
CA ALA A 484 -0.97 -10.29 24.16
C ALA A 484 0.43 -10.24 23.54
N SER A 485 1.35 -9.44 24.08
CA SER A 485 2.75 -9.36 23.59
C SER A 485 3.50 -10.69 23.68
N PHE A 486 3.25 -11.49 24.72
CA PHE A 486 3.87 -12.82 24.84
C PHE A 486 3.37 -13.79 23.76
N ASN A 487 2.05 -13.87 23.54
CA ASN A 487 1.48 -14.71 22.49
C ASN A 487 1.83 -14.20 21.08
N ALA A 488 1.89 -12.88 20.88
CA ALA A 488 2.36 -12.22 19.66
C ALA A 488 3.78 -12.66 19.28
N TRP A 489 4.71 -12.66 20.26
CA TRP A 489 6.08 -13.13 20.08
C TRP A 489 6.15 -14.62 19.71
N LEU A 490 5.30 -15.46 20.31
CA LEU A 490 5.20 -16.87 19.94
C LEU A 490 4.67 -17.06 18.51
N SER A 491 3.65 -16.29 18.10
CA SER A 491 3.10 -16.32 16.74
C SER A 491 4.16 -15.91 15.70
N LEU A 492 4.86 -14.80 15.94
CA LEU A 492 5.97 -14.30 15.13
C LEU A 492 7.06 -15.38 14.96
N LYS A 493 7.51 -15.97 16.09
CA LYS A 493 8.51 -17.05 16.07
C LYS A 493 8.02 -18.30 15.32
N SER A 494 6.72 -18.60 15.36
CA SER A 494 6.13 -19.75 14.66
C SER A 494 5.98 -19.55 13.15
N SER A 495 5.98 -18.30 12.70
CA SER A 495 5.83 -17.92 11.29
C SER A 495 7.11 -18.18 10.49
N VAL A 496 8.29 -18.10 11.13
CA VAL A 496 9.57 -18.47 10.52
C VAL A 496 9.81 -19.98 10.69
N THR A 497 9.33 -20.80 9.75
CA THR A 497 9.51 -22.26 9.76
C THR A 497 10.13 -22.81 8.46
N THR A 498 11.01 -23.80 8.61
CA THR A 498 11.60 -24.59 7.51
C THR A 498 10.71 -25.74 7.04
N ASP A 499 9.75 -26.16 7.87
CA ASP A 499 8.70 -27.12 7.48
C ASP A 499 7.34 -26.55 7.89
N VAL A 500 6.60 -26.07 6.90
CA VAL A 500 5.26 -25.51 7.09
C VAL A 500 4.24 -26.62 7.36
N ARG A 501 4.37 -27.78 6.69
CA ARG A 501 3.39 -28.88 6.81
C ARG A 501 3.44 -29.46 8.22
N LYS A 502 4.62 -29.84 8.69
CA LYS A 502 4.82 -30.40 10.04
C LYS A 502 4.31 -29.44 11.11
N LYS A 503 4.64 -28.14 10.99
CA LYS A 503 4.28 -27.13 11.99
C LYS A 503 2.80 -26.75 12.00
N LEU A 504 2.06 -27.01 10.92
CA LEU A 504 0.60 -26.92 10.90
C LEU A 504 -0.05 -28.15 11.54
N LEU A 505 0.43 -29.36 11.25
CA LEU A 505 -0.10 -30.59 11.86
C LEU A 505 0.13 -30.62 13.38
N GLU A 506 1.33 -30.22 13.84
CA GLU A 506 1.68 -30.03 15.27
C GLU A 506 0.83 -28.97 16.01
N SER A 507 -0.08 -28.26 15.35
CA SER A 507 -0.94 -27.24 15.98
C SER A 507 -2.37 -27.69 16.29
N VAL A 508 -2.73 -28.91 15.89
CA VAL A 508 -4.05 -29.52 16.14
C VAL A 508 -3.95 -30.86 16.90
N THR A 509 -2.76 -31.48 16.92
CA THR A 509 -2.38 -32.55 17.86
C THR A 509 -1.90 -31.98 19.19
#